data_AF-A0A840E7U5-F1
#
_entry.id   AF-A0A840E7U5-F1
#
_cell.length_a   1.000
_cell.length_b   1.000
_cell.length_c   1.000
_cell.angle_alpha   90.00
_cell.angle_beta   90.00
_cell.angle_gamma   90.00
#
_symmetry.space_group_name_H-M   'P 1'
#
loop_
_entity.id
_entity.type
_entity.pdbx_description
1 polymer ?
#
loop_
_entity_poly.entity_id
_entity_poly.type
_entity_poly.pdbx_seq_one_letter_code
_entity_poly.pdbx_strand_id
1 'polypeptide(L)' 'MFLTSMVEIEVLKNCTVNVNKGEIIIVYGVSGSGKSILIKTINALIPFQKGKILD' A
#
# COMPACT_ATOMS: atom_id res chain seq x y z
N MET A 1 1.31 10.34 -13.17
CA MET A 1 0.79 9.21 -13.97
C MET A 1 1.91 8.75 -14.89
N PHE A 2 2.71 7.77 -14.46
CA PHE A 2 3.68 7.13 -15.35
C PHE A 2 2.91 6.07 -16.14
N LEU A 3 2.74 6.33 -17.43
CA LEU A 3 2.14 5.41 -18.38
C LEU A 3 3.23 4.46 -18.88
N THR A 4 3.30 3.26 -18.31
CA THR A 4 4.01 2.13 -18.93
C THR A 4 3.29 0.83 -18.60
N SER A 5 3.02 0.07 -19.67
CA SER A 5 2.26 -1.20 -19.78
C SER A 5 0.73 -1.07 -19.76
N MET A 6 0.09 -1.53 -20.85
CA MET A 6 -1.36 -1.72 -21.00
C MET A 6 -1.89 -2.90 -20.17
N VAL A 7 -1.29 -3.09 -18.98
CA VAL A 7 -1.60 -4.18 -18.07
C VAL A 7 -1.81 -3.53 -16.70
N GLU A 8 -3.03 -3.63 -16.19
CA GLU A 8 -3.28 -3.29 -14.81
C GLU A 8 -2.59 -4.31 -13.91
N ILE A 9 -1.52 -3.88 -13.24
CA ILE A 9 -0.81 -4.70 -12.27
C ILE A 9 -1.32 -4.36 -10.88
N GLU A 10 -1.92 -5.34 -10.23
CA GLU A 10 -2.29 -5.23 -8.83
C GLU A 10 -1.02 -5.33 -7.96
N VAL A 11 -0.61 -4.20 -7.37
CA VAL A 11 0.63 -4.09 -6.58
C VAL A 11 0.44 -4.61 -5.16
N LEU A 12 -0.66 -4.25 -4.51
CA LEU A 12 -1.01 -4.71 -3.16
C LEU A 12 -2.16 -5.70 -3.28
N LYS A 13 -1.97 -6.92 -2.76
CA LYS A 13 -2.94 -8.01 -2.88
C LYS A 13 -3.31 -8.51 -1.49
N ASN A 14 -4.58 -8.35 -1.10
CA ASN A 14 -5.14 -8.85 0.16
C ASN A 14 -4.24 -8.58 1.39
N CYS A 15 -3.73 -7.35 1.51
CA CYS A 15 -2.90 -6.96 2.65
C CYS A 15 -3.79 -6.46 3.79
N THR A 16 -3.52 -6.88 5.01
CA THR A 16 -4.18 -6.37 6.23
C THR A 16 -3.11 -6.05 7.26
N VAL A 17 -3.21 -4.89 7.89
CA VAL A 17 -2.36 -4.47 8.99
C VAL A 17 -3.23 -3.81 10.04
N ASN A 18 -2.99 -4.13 11.31
CA ASN A 18 -3.59 -3.47 12.45
C ASN A 18 -2.46 -2.76 13.19
N VAL A 19 -2.66 -1.48 13.52
CA VAL A 19 -1.67 -0.64 14.19
C VAL A 19 -2.35 -0.01 15.39
N ASN A 20 -1.83 -0.27 16.58
CA ASN A 20 -2.35 0.35 17.80
C ASN A 20 -1.75 1.74 17.99
N LYS A 21 -2.48 2.60 18.69
CA LYS A 21 -2.02 3.94 19.01
C LYS A 21 -0.70 3.89 19.78
N GLY A 22 0.31 4.58 19.25
CA GLY A 22 1.66 4.63 19.83
C GLY A 22 2.61 3.53 19.35
N GLU A 23 2.15 2.58 18.52
CA GLU A 23 3.04 1.59 17.91
C GLU A 23 3.92 2.20 16.82
N ILE A 24 5.16 1.73 16.77
CA ILE A 24 6.10 2.02 15.69
C ILE A 24 6.25 0.74 14.87
N ILE A 25 5.93 0.82 13.58
CA ILE A 25 5.98 -0.31 12.66
C ILE A 25 7.00 -0.05 11.55
N ILE A 26 7.76 -1.08 11.20
CA ILE A 26 8.68 -1.09 10.06
C ILE A 26 8.06 -1.93 8.94
N VAL A 27 7.90 -1.32 7.76
CA VAL A 27 7.52 -2.04 6.54
C VAL A 27 8.77 -2.40 5.74
N TYR A 28 9.14 -3.68 5.72
CA TYR A 28 10.35 -4.18 5.06
C TYR A 28 10.06 -5.15 3.90
N GLY A 29 11.05 -5.42 3.05
CA GLY A 29 10.91 -6.31 1.88
C GLY A 29 11.77 -5.91 0.67
N VAL A 30 11.89 -6.80 -0.32
CA VAL A 30 12.72 -6.61 -1.53
C VAL A 30 12.31 -5.39 -2.37
N SER A 31 13.23 -4.83 -3.16
CA SER A 31 12.88 -3.73 -4.07
C SER A 31 11.74 -4.12 -5.01
N GLY A 32 10.82 -3.20 -5.29
CA GLY A 32 9.62 -3.45 -6.11
C GLY A 32 8.45 -4.16 -5.41
N SER A 33 8.59 -4.59 -4.15
CA SER A 33 7.53 -5.34 -3.42
C SER A 33 6.29 -4.53 -3.01
N GLY A 34 6.17 -3.26 -3.40
CA GLY A 34 5.01 -2.43 -3.10
C GLY A 34 5.04 -1.66 -1.77
N LYS A 35 6.13 -1.68 -1.00
CA LYS A 35 6.23 -0.98 0.32
C LYS A 35 5.84 0.50 0.25
N SER A 36 6.44 1.25 -0.66
CA SER A 36 6.15 2.68 -0.81
C SER A 36 4.72 2.91 -1.33
N ILE A 37 4.15 1.95 -2.07
CA ILE A 37 2.75 2.00 -2.47
C ILE A 37 1.86 1.80 -1.25
N LEU A 38 2.11 0.79 -0.41
CA LEU A 38 1.38 0.57 0.85
C LEU A 38 1.38 1.81 1.73
N ILE A 39 2.56 2.41 1.98
CA ILE A 39 2.68 3.62 2.81
C ILE A 39 1.92 4.80 2.20
N LYS A 40 2.02 5.01 0.88
CA LYS A 40 1.30 6.09 0.20
C LYS A 40 -0.22 5.88 0.22
N THR A 41 -0.68 4.63 0.07
CA THR A 41 -2.10 4.27 0.13
C THR A 41 -2.67 4.50 1.53
N ILE A 42 -1.98 4.08 2.60
CA ILE A 42 -2.42 4.31 3.98
C ILE A 42 -2.51 5.81 4.29
N ASN A 43 -1.57 6.61 3.79
CA ASN A 43 -1.59 8.08 3.91
C ASN A 43 -2.55 8.77 2.93
N ALA A 44 -3.44 8.03 2.25
CA ALA A 44 -4.39 8.54 1.26
C ALA A 44 -3.77 9.34 0.09
N LEU A 45 -2.48 9.13 -0.20
CA LEU A 45 -1.76 9.80 -1.30
C LEU A 45 -1.98 9.12 -2.66
N ILE A 46 -2.43 7.86 -2.65
CA ILE A 46 -2.77 7.07 -3.84
C ILE A 46 -4.08 6.31 -3.55
N PRO A 47 -5.06 6.31 -4.49
CA PRO A 47 -6.30 5.57 -4.30
C PRO A 47 -6.08 4.06 -4.26
N PHE A 48 -6.96 3.34 -3.56
CA PHE A 48 -7.03 1.88 -3.57
C PHE A 48 -8.34 1.41 -4.20
N GLN A 49 -8.32 0.23 -4.80
CA GLN A 49 -9.45 -0.31 -5.56
C GLN A 49 -10.44 -1.08 -4.69
N LYS A 50 -9.96 -1.76 -3.64
CA LYS A 50 -10.75 -2.65 -2.78
C LYS A 50 -10.30 -2.56 -1.32
N GLY A 51 -11.22 -2.78 -0.40
CA GLY A 51 -10.95 -2.80 1.04
C GLY A 51 -11.36 -1.50 1.74
N LYS A 52 -10.76 -1.23 2.90
CA LYS A 52 -11.02 -0.04 3.71
C LYS A 52 -9.81 0.27 4.60
N ILE A 53 -9.59 1.55 4.86
CA ILE A 53 -8.69 2.04 5.91
C ILE A 53 -9.59 2.50 7.05
N LEU A 54 -9.33 2.02 8.26
CA LEU A 54 -10.09 2.34 9.47
C LEU A 54 -9.20 3.19 10.39
N ASP A 55 -9.81 4.11 11.13
CA ASP A 55 -9.19 4.90 12.20
C ASP A 55 -9.63 4.36 13.57
#